data_AF-A0A3N5UG64-F1
#
_entry.id   AF-A0A3N5UG64-F1
#
_cell.length_a   1.000
_cell.length_b   1.000
_cell.length_c   1.000
_cell.angle_alpha   90.00
_cell.angle_beta   90.00
_cell.angle_gamma   90.00
#
_symmetry.space_group_name_H-M   'P 1'
#
loop_
_entity.id
_entity.type
_entity.pdbx_description
1 polymer ?
#
loop_
_entity_poly.entity_id
_entity_poly.type
_entity_poly.pdbx_seq_one_letter_code
_entity_poly.pdbx_strand_id
1 'polypeptide(L)'
;MKDTLQGDLATARRTILLETLRHERYLTGAQLATRVELRLGRGCFGSSAWQNTFYRDMRVVKQAFEAAGFSLRYSRNRQQPGYYLQGQEALSSKLRQILRSSVSEVDQRQIDIYQKLSPAERFHQGYSISDIARRVVAYRIRQENPTLSMNEANRIALERAYKP
;
A
#
# COMPACT_ATOMS: atom_id res chain seq x y z
N MET A 1 21.89 -33.62 -11.28
CA MET A 1 22.06 -32.15 -11.39
C MET A 1 20.78 -31.38 -11.75
N LYS A 2 19.80 -31.95 -12.47
CA LYS A 2 18.51 -31.27 -12.75
C LYS A 2 17.56 -31.19 -11.53
N ASP A 3 17.62 -32.17 -10.62
CA ASP A 3 16.69 -32.25 -9.47
C ASP A 3 16.90 -31.16 -8.41
N THR A 4 18.15 -30.72 -8.18
CA THR A 4 18.45 -29.68 -7.18
C THR A 4 17.90 -28.32 -7.57
N LEU A 5 18.11 -27.90 -8.83
CA LEU A 5 17.60 -26.62 -9.35
C LEU A 5 16.05 -26.58 -9.39
N GLN A 6 15.42 -27.72 -9.65
CA GLN A 6 13.96 -27.83 -9.69
C GLN A 6 13.37 -27.77 -8.27
N GLY A 7 14.07 -28.33 -7.27
CA GLY A 7 13.74 -28.21 -5.85
C GLY A 7 13.83 -26.77 -5.35
N ASP A 8 14.87 -26.04 -5.75
CA ASP A 8 15.08 -24.64 -5.37
C ASP A 8 13.99 -23.73 -5.93
N LEU A 9 13.65 -23.89 -7.21
CA LEU A 9 12.58 -23.10 -7.83
C LEU A 9 11.21 -23.40 -7.22
N ALA A 10 10.90 -24.69 -6.96
CA ALA A 10 9.65 -25.06 -6.31
C ALA A 10 9.54 -24.51 -4.89
N THR A 11 10.63 -24.54 -4.14
CA THR A 11 10.70 -23.94 -2.79
C THR A 11 10.48 -22.44 -2.87
N ALA A 12 11.15 -21.74 -3.78
CA ALA A 12 10.98 -20.31 -3.98
C ALA A 12 9.52 -19.93 -4.33
N ARG A 13 8.87 -20.67 -5.24
CA ARG A 13 7.45 -20.44 -5.57
C ARG A 13 6.55 -20.60 -4.34
N ARG A 14 6.76 -21.66 -3.56
CA ARG A 14 5.96 -21.94 -2.35
C ARG A 14 6.17 -20.89 -1.26
N THR A 15 7.40 -20.43 -1.06
CA THR A 15 7.72 -19.35 -0.11
C THR A 15 6.99 -18.07 -0.49
N ILE A 16 7.00 -17.68 -1.77
CA ILE A 16 6.29 -16.48 -2.23
C ILE A 16 4.77 -16.65 -2.07
N LEU A 17 4.22 -17.83 -2.37
CA LEU A 17 2.80 -18.11 -2.15
C LEU A 17 2.42 -18.01 -0.67
N LEU A 18 3.25 -18.54 0.24
CA LEU A 18 3.06 -18.43 1.69
C LEU A 18 3.06 -16.98 2.16
N GLU A 19 4.08 -16.21 1.76
CA GLU A 19 4.17 -14.79 2.11
C GLU A 19 2.95 -14.01 1.59
N THR A 20 2.60 -14.22 0.32
CA THR A 20 1.48 -13.52 -0.32
C THR A 20 0.17 -13.84 0.41
N LEU A 21 -0.12 -15.12 0.66
CA LEU A 21 -1.36 -15.55 1.31
C LEU A 21 -1.42 -15.21 2.80
N ARG A 22 -0.27 -14.98 3.43
CA ARG A 22 -0.20 -14.47 4.81
C ARG A 22 -0.59 -13.00 4.90
N HIS A 23 -0.39 -12.20 3.86
CA HIS A 23 -0.61 -10.75 3.91
C HIS A 23 -1.83 -10.29 3.11
N GLU A 24 -2.16 -11.00 2.05
CA GLU A 24 -3.24 -10.65 1.12
C GLU A 24 -4.35 -11.70 1.15
N ARG A 25 -5.58 -11.26 0.85
CA ARG A 25 -6.78 -12.10 0.89
C ARG A 25 -7.56 -11.96 -0.41
N TYR A 26 -8.35 -12.99 -0.71
CA TYR A 26 -9.22 -13.05 -1.87
C TYR A 26 -8.45 -12.89 -3.17
N LEU A 27 -7.35 -13.64 -3.28
CA LEU A 27 -6.57 -13.72 -4.51
C LEU A 27 -6.96 -14.97 -5.28
N THR A 28 -7.32 -14.80 -6.55
CA THR A 28 -7.57 -15.93 -7.46
C THR A 28 -6.27 -16.66 -7.81
N GLY A 29 -6.38 -17.87 -8.34
CA GLY A 29 -5.21 -18.64 -8.78
C GLY A 29 -4.36 -17.89 -9.81
N ALA A 30 -4.99 -17.20 -10.77
CA ALA A 30 -4.30 -16.38 -11.75
C ALA A 30 -3.53 -15.21 -11.08
N GLN A 31 -4.17 -14.49 -10.15
CA GLN A 31 -3.53 -13.39 -9.43
C GLN A 31 -2.34 -13.83 -8.56
N LEU A 32 -2.42 -15.02 -7.97
CA LEU A 32 -1.31 -15.61 -7.22
C LEU A 32 -0.17 -15.99 -8.18
N ALA A 33 -0.49 -16.65 -9.30
CA ALA A 33 0.51 -17.01 -10.30
C ALA A 33 1.25 -15.78 -10.85
N THR A 34 0.51 -14.72 -11.21
CA THR A 34 1.12 -13.46 -11.68
C THR A 34 2.08 -12.85 -10.66
N ARG A 35 1.74 -12.85 -9.36
CA ARG A 35 2.66 -12.33 -8.31
C ARG A 35 3.93 -13.15 -8.17
N VAL A 36 3.82 -14.47 -8.27
CA VAL A 36 4.98 -15.35 -8.22
C VAL A 36 5.86 -15.12 -9.46
N GLU A 37 5.27 -14.98 -10.64
CA GLU A 37 6.01 -14.64 -11.88
C GLU A 37 6.65 -13.26 -11.84
N LEU A 38 6.03 -12.27 -11.20
CA LEU A 38 6.63 -10.94 -11.01
C LEU A 38 7.91 -11.00 -10.17
N ARG A 39 8.00 -11.94 -9.22
CA ARG A 39 9.17 -12.08 -8.35
C ARG A 39 10.23 -13.04 -8.88
N LEU A 40 9.85 -14.13 -9.55
CA LEU A 40 10.77 -15.18 -10.02
C LEU A 40 11.01 -15.15 -11.54
N GLY A 41 10.33 -14.26 -12.26
CA GLY A 41 10.34 -14.23 -13.72
C GLY A 41 9.15 -14.98 -14.34
N ARG A 42 8.78 -14.55 -15.55
CA ARG A 42 7.69 -15.16 -16.33
C ARG A 42 8.01 -16.62 -16.66
N GLY A 43 6.99 -17.48 -16.61
CA GLY A 43 7.15 -18.88 -16.95
C GLY A 43 7.77 -19.75 -15.85
N CYS A 44 7.93 -19.23 -14.62
CA CYS A 44 8.46 -20.02 -13.50
C CYS A 44 7.62 -21.24 -13.11
N PHE A 45 6.38 -21.34 -13.59
CA PHE A 45 5.49 -22.51 -13.47
C PHE A 45 5.56 -23.48 -14.66
N GLY A 46 6.29 -23.13 -15.73
CA GLY A 46 6.36 -23.87 -16.99
C GLY A 46 5.33 -23.39 -18.03
N SER A 47 5.66 -23.49 -19.32
CA SER A 47 4.90 -22.89 -20.43
C SER A 47 3.62 -23.64 -20.82
N SER A 48 3.50 -24.94 -20.52
CA SER A 48 2.39 -25.78 -21.02
C SER A 48 1.55 -26.46 -19.92
N ALA A 49 1.97 -26.39 -18.65
CA ALA A 49 1.28 -27.06 -17.53
C ALA A 49 1.29 -26.23 -16.24
N TRP A 50 1.30 -24.89 -16.36
CA TRP A 50 1.47 -23.99 -15.22
C TRP A 50 0.43 -24.23 -14.11
N GLN A 51 -0.81 -24.55 -14.49
CA GLN A 51 -1.91 -24.83 -13.55
C GLN A 51 -1.59 -26.06 -12.69
N ASN A 52 -1.07 -27.13 -13.29
CA ASN A 52 -0.71 -28.35 -12.55
C ASN A 52 0.42 -28.09 -11.56
N THR A 53 1.45 -27.35 -11.98
CA THR A 53 2.54 -26.93 -11.09
C THR A 53 2.02 -26.07 -9.95
N PHE A 54 1.17 -25.08 -10.26
CA PHE A 54 0.53 -24.20 -9.30
C PHE A 54 -0.29 -24.98 -8.27
N TYR A 55 -1.15 -25.91 -8.70
CA TYR A 55 -1.98 -26.69 -7.78
C TYR A 55 -1.15 -27.64 -6.89
N ARG A 56 -0.04 -28.20 -7.41
CA ARG A 56 0.90 -28.98 -6.59
C ARG A 56 1.54 -28.12 -5.51
N ASP A 57 2.02 -26.93 -5.87
CA ASP A 57 2.61 -26.01 -4.91
C ASP A 57 1.56 -25.53 -3.89
N MET A 58 0.33 -25.23 -4.31
CA MET A 58 -0.77 -24.85 -3.42
C MET A 58 -1.17 -25.94 -2.43
N ARG A 59 -1.03 -27.24 -2.77
CA ARG A 59 -1.25 -28.33 -1.80
C ARG A 59 -0.24 -28.29 -0.67
N VAL A 60 1.04 -28.06 -1.00
CA VAL A 60 2.12 -27.94 0.00
C VAL A 60 1.91 -26.69 0.86
N VAL A 61 1.57 -25.56 0.23
CA VAL A 61 1.25 -24.30 0.93
C VAL A 61 0.07 -24.48 1.89
N LYS A 62 -0.98 -25.19 1.45
CA LYS A 62 -2.14 -25.51 2.29
C LYS A 62 -1.75 -26.33 3.52
N GLN A 63 -0.96 -27.39 3.33
CA GLN A 63 -0.45 -28.23 4.42
C GLN A 63 0.41 -27.43 5.40
N ALA A 64 1.26 -26.53 4.90
CA ALA A 64 2.09 -25.67 5.75
C ALA A 64 1.23 -24.72 6.61
N PHE A 65 0.16 -24.15 6.06
CA PHE A 65 -0.78 -23.35 6.85
C PHE A 65 -1.55 -24.18 7.87
N GLU A 66 -2.01 -25.38 7.50
CA GLU A 66 -2.69 -26.30 8.42
C GLU A 66 -1.79 -26.71 9.59
N ALA A 67 -0.52 -26.99 9.33
CA ALA A 67 0.49 -27.27 10.36
C ALA A 67 0.72 -26.08 11.30
N ALA A 68 0.52 -24.85 10.81
CA ALA A 68 0.59 -23.62 11.60
C ALA A 68 -0.75 -23.23 12.26
N GLY A 69 -1.78 -24.09 12.18
CA GLY A 69 -3.09 -23.86 12.79
C GLY A 69 -4.03 -22.96 11.97
N PHE A 70 -3.69 -22.64 10.72
CA PHE A 70 -4.51 -21.83 9.83
C PHE A 70 -5.25 -22.69 8.80
N SER A 71 -6.45 -22.26 8.40
CA SER A 71 -7.23 -22.92 7.33
C SER A 71 -7.26 -22.06 6.07
N LEU A 72 -6.52 -22.46 5.03
CA LEU A 72 -6.58 -21.82 3.71
C LEU A 72 -7.85 -22.25 2.96
N ARG A 73 -8.75 -21.30 2.68
CA ARG A 73 -10.03 -21.51 1.99
C ARG A 73 -10.12 -20.72 0.70
N TYR A 74 -11.06 -21.10 -0.17
CA TYR A 74 -11.38 -20.38 -1.39
C TYR A 74 -12.81 -19.83 -1.31
N SER A 75 -12.98 -18.52 -1.48
CA SER A 75 -14.28 -17.87 -1.58
C SER A 75 -14.74 -17.84 -3.04
N ARG A 76 -15.99 -18.24 -3.27
CA ARG A 76 -16.68 -18.12 -4.57
C ARG A 76 -17.66 -16.94 -4.60
N ASN A 77 -17.68 -16.11 -3.56
CA ASN A 77 -18.51 -14.91 -3.53
C ASN A 77 -18.02 -13.92 -4.60
N ARG A 78 -18.93 -13.38 -5.40
CA ARG A 78 -18.62 -12.41 -6.47
C ARG A 78 -17.95 -11.13 -5.94
N GLN A 79 -18.25 -10.70 -4.72
CA GLN A 79 -17.65 -9.50 -4.14
C GLN A 79 -16.22 -9.74 -3.63
N GLN A 80 -15.89 -10.98 -3.25
CA GLN A 80 -14.60 -11.34 -2.66
C GLN A 80 -14.15 -12.73 -3.14
N PRO A 81 -13.87 -12.93 -4.44
CA PRO A 81 -13.48 -14.23 -4.96
C PRO A 81 -12.00 -14.51 -4.68
N GLY A 82 -11.64 -15.74 -4.30
CA GLY A 82 -10.23 -16.14 -4.19
C GLY A 82 -9.85 -16.78 -2.85
N TYR A 83 -8.56 -17.09 -2.73
CA TYR A 83 -7.95 -17.72 -1.58
C TYR A 83 -7.82 -16.76 -0.39
N TYR A 84 -8.10 -17.23 0.82
CA TYR A 84 -7.92 -16.49 2.07
C TYR A 84 -7.64 -17.43 3.24
N LEU A 85 -6.92 -16.95 4.25
CA LEU A 85 -6.78 -17.66 5.52
C LEU A 85 -7.99 -17.39 6.41
N GLN A 86 -8.72 -18.44 6.77
CA GLN A 86 -9.79 -18.36 7.76
C GLN A 86 -9.19 -18.13 9.15
N GLY A 87 -9.80 -17.23 9.92
CA GLY A 87 -9.30 -16.85 11.26
C GLY A 87 -8.27 -15.73 11.24
N GLN A 88 -7.72 -15.37 10.08
CA GLN A 88 -6.96 -14.13 9.95
C GLN A 88 -7.92 -12.94 10.08
N GLU A 89 -7.55 -11.91 10.85
CA GLU A 89 -8.30 -10.65 10.83
C GLU A 89 -8.08 -9.93 9.50
N ALA A 90 -9.12 -9.28 8.95
CA ALA A 90 -9.00 -8.55 7.68
C ALA A 90 -8.06 -7.34 7.78
N LEU A 91 -7.91 -6.80 8.99
CA LEU A 91 -6.98 -5.75 9.36
C LEU A 91 -6.47 -6.14 10.75
N SER A 92 -5.15 -6.06 10.98
CA SER A 92 -4.64 -6.25 12.33
C SER A 92 -5.25 -5.22 13.27
N SER A 93 -5.51 -5.60 14.51
CA SER A 93 -5.93 -4.68 15.58
C SER A 93 -5.11 -3.39 15.62
N LYS A 94 -3.78 -3.51 15.43
CA LYS A 94 -2.85 -2.38 15.32
C LYS A 94 -3.14 -1.47 14.12
N LEU A 95 -3.39 -2.02 12.93
CA LEU A 95 -3.72 -1.20 11.75
C LEU A 95 -5.08 -0.53 11.90
N ARG A 96 -6.06 -1.22 12.49
CA ARG A 96 -7.36 -0.63 12.84
C ARG A 96 -7.21 0.51 13.83
N GLN A 97 -6.33 0.37 14.82
CA GLN A 97 -6.05 1.41 15.79
C GLN A 97 -5.38 2.62 15.14
N ILE A 98 -4.40 2.41 14.26
CA ILE A 98 -3.76 3.49 13.48
C ILE A 98 -4.78 4.21 12.61
N LEU A 99 -5.62 3.47 11.89
CA LEU A 99 -6.68 4.08 11.06
C LEU A 99 -7.67 4.87 11.93
N ARG A 100 -8.06 4.34 13.10
CA ARG A 100 -8.96 5.05 14.01
C ARG A 100 -8.31 6.30 14.61
N SER A 101 -7.03 6.26 14.96
CA SER A 101 -6.32 7.45 15.45
C SER A 101 -6.15 8.50 14.35
N SER A 102 -5.81 8.08 13.12
CA SER A 102 -5.71 9.00 11.98
C SER A 102 -7.07 9.58 11.60
N VAL A 103 -8.17 8.83 11.73
CA VAL A 103 -9.53 9.37 11.51
C VAL A 103 -9.94 10.31 12.65
N SER A 104 -9.52 10.07 13.89
CA SER A 104 -9.81 10.98 15.01
C SER A 104 -9.08 12.32 14.95
N GLU A 105 -7.99 12.41 14.16
CA GLU A 105 -7.29 13.67 13.88
C GLU A 105 -8.00 14.51 12.81
N VAL A 106 -8.94 13.92 12.05
CA VAL A 106 -9.68 14.63 11.01
C VAL A 106 -11.04 15.07 11.54
N ASP A 107 -11.26 16.38 11.61
CA ASP A 107 -12.56 16.94 11.96
C ASP A 107 -13.57 16.66 10.83
N GLN A 108 -14.55 15.80 11.10
CA GLN A 108 -15.61 15.45 10.15
C GLN A 108 -16.34 16.68 9.61
N ARG A 109 -16.47 17.75 10.41
CA ARG A 109 -17.10 19.00 9.96
C ARG A 109 -16.27 19.66 8.86
N GLN A 110 -14.94 19.60 8.94
CA GLN A 110 -14.06 20.13 7.89
C GLN A 110 -14.17 19.31 6.61
N ILE A 111 -14.31 17.98 6.70
CA ILE A 111 -14.57 17.11 5.55
C ILE A 111 -15.89 17.50 4.88
N ASP A 112 -16.96 17.64 5.67
CA ASP A 112 -18.30 17.94 5.15
C ASP A 112 -18.36 19.33 4.50
N ILE A 113 -17.63 20.31 5.05
CA ILE A 113 -17.47 21.64 4.43
C ILE A 113 -16.68 21.52 3.13
N TYR A 114 -15.53 20.83 3.13
CA TYR A 114 -14.68 20.70 1.96
C TYR A 114 -15.40 19.99 0.79
N GLN A 115 -16.23 18.98 1.09
CA GLN A 115 -17.03 18.29 0.10
C GLN A 115 -18.04 19.20 -0.60
N LYS A 116 -18.58 20.20 0.10
CA LYS A 116 -19.54 21.18 -0.44
C LYS A 116 -18.90 22.27 -1.29
N LEU A 117 -17.57 22.46 -1.20
CA LEU A 117 -16.85 23.45 -2.01
C LEU A 117 -16.78 23.01 -3.48
N SER A 118 -17.06 23.95 -4.37
CA SER A 118 -16.79 23.85 -5.80
C SER A 118 -15.28 23.78 -6.09
N PRO A 119 -14.87 23.33 -7.28
CA PRO A 119 -13.45 23.34 -7.67
C PRO A 119 -12.77 24.70 -7.52
N ALA A 120 -13.48 25.80 -7.84
CA ALA A 120 -12.94 27.16 -7.72
C ALA A 120 -12.71 27.56 -6.25
N GLU A 121 -13.64 27.23 -5.36
CA GLU A 121 -13.50 27.51 -3.93
C GLU A 121 -12.38 26.68 -3.29
N ARG A 122 -12.22 25.42 -3.70
CA ARG A 122 -11.09 24.58 -3.26
C ARG A 122 -9.76 25.15 -3.72
N PHE A 123 -9.69 25.64 -4.96
CA PHE A 123 -8.49 26.31 -5.47
C PHE A 123 -8.17 27.58 -4.66
N HIS A 124 -9.16 28.43 -4.40
CA HIS A 124 -8.97 29.62 -3.57
C HIS A 124 -8.54 29.30 -2.15
N GLN A 125 -9.10 28.24 -1.54
CA GLN A 125 -8.71 27.78 -0.22
C GLN A 125 -7.25 27.30 -0.22
N GLY A 126 -6.86 26.47 -1.19
CA GLY A 126 -5.47 26.01 -1.32
C GLY A 126 -4.48 27.15 -1.57
N TYR A 127 -4.85 28.12 -2.41
CA TYR A 127 -4.07 29.32 -2.65
C TYR A 127 -3.90 30.15 -1.37
N SER A 128 -4.99 30.36 -0.61
CA SER A 128 -4.97 31.14 0.63
C SER A 128 -4.10 30.49 1.71
N ILE A 129 -4.19 29.16 1.87
CA ILE A 129 -3.34 28.40 2.80
C ILE A 129 -1.86 28.55 2.41
N SER A 130 -1.56 28.40 1.11
CA SER A 130 -0.19 28.54 0.59
C SER A 130 0.35 29.96 0.79
N ASP A 131 -0.49 30.98 0.57
CA ASP A 131 -0.13 32.38 0.77
C ASP A 131 0.17 32.69 2.25
N ILE A 132 -0.67 32.20 3.16
CA ILE A 132 -0.47 32.36 4.60
C ILE A 132 0.84 31.67 5.03
N ALA A 133 1.05 30.42 4.62
CA ALA A 133 2.26 29.67 4.95
C ALA A 133 3.53 30.43 4.49
N ARG A 134 3.50 30.95 3.25
CA ARG A 134 4.58 31.76 2.70
C ARG A 134 4.84 33.03 3.52
N ARG A 135 3.78 33.75 3.92
CA ARG A 135 3.90 34.96 4.76
C ARG A 135 4.49 34.65 6.13
N VAL A 136 4.10 33.53 6.76
CA VAL A 136 4.63 33.08 8.05
C VAL A 136 6.13 32.80 7.94
N VAL A 137 6.56 32.10 6.89
CA VAL A 137 7.99 31.84 6.63
C VAL A 137 8.75 33.13 6.39
N ALA A 138 8.23 34.03 5.55
CA ALA A 138 8.84 35.33 5.29
C ALA A 138 8.97 36.18 6.58
N TYR A 139 7.95 36.17 7.42
CA TYR A 139 7.98 36.86 8.71
C TYR A 139 9.09 36.31 9.62
N ARG A 140 9.24 34.98 9.71
CA ARG A 140 10.32 34.35 10.50
C ARG A 140 11.71 34.70 9.95
N ILE A 141 11.90 34.66 8.63
CA ILE A 141 13.18 35.06 7.99
C ILE A 141 13.57 36.48 8.37
N ARG A 142 12.59 37.40 8.41
CA ARG A 142 12.82 38.79 8.81
C ARG A 142 13.10 38.93 10.31
N GLN A 143 12.49 38.12 11.17
CA GLN A 143 12.86 38.11 12.59
C GLN A 143 14.32 37.68 12.79
N GLU A 144 14.78 36.70 12.02
CA GLU A 144 16.18 36.24 12.04
C GLU A 144 17.14 37.25 11.40
N ASN A 145 16.68 38.04 10.42
CA ASN A 145 17.48 39.04 9.71
C ASN A 145 16.69 40.36 9.56
N PRO A 146 16.69 41.23 10.60
CA PRO A 146 15.84 42.42 10.64
C PRO A 146 16.14 43.47 9.54
N THR A 147 17.33 43.40 8.93
CA THR A 147 17.75 44.28 7.83
C THR A 147 17.05 43.98 6.51
N LEU A 148 16.43 42.81 6.37
CA LEU A 148 15.69 42.44 5.16
C LEU A 148 14.31 43.12 5.11
N SER A 149 13.96 43.62 3.92
CA SER A 149 12.59 44.04 3.64
C SER A 149 11.64 42.82 3.58
N MET A 150 10.33 43.06 3.77
CA MET A 150 9.35 41.97 3.63
C MET A 150 9.31 41.38 2.22
N ASN A 151 9.62 42.16 1.19
CA ASN A 151 9.65 41.67 -0.19
C ASN A 151 10.83 40.72 -0.41
N GLU A 152 12.00 41.03 0.13
CA GLU A 152 13.17 40.15 0.08
C GLU A 152 12.96 38.87 0.89
N ALA A 153 12.39 38.99 2.10
CA ALA A 153 12.05 37.83 2.91
C ALA A 153 11.03 36.90 2.22
N ASN A 154 10.05 37.47 1.50
CA ASN A 154 9.10 36.70 0.68
C ASN A 154 9.77 36.00 -0.50
N ARG A 155 10.71 36.66 -1.19
CA ARG A 155 11.50 36.04 -2.27
C ARG A 155 12.31 34.85 -1.74
N ILE A 156 12.99 35.03 -0.61
CA ILE A 156 13.77 33.95 0.02
C ILE A 156 12.87 32.79 0.46
N ALA A 157 11.67 33.09 1.01
CA ALA A 157 10.71 32.06 1.39
C ALA A 157 10.28 31.20 0.18
N LEU A 158 10.04 31.83 -0.98
CA LEU A 158 9.75 31.12 -2.23
C LEU A 158 10.94 30.28 -2.70
N GLU A 159 12.14 30.84 -2.71
CA GLU A 159 13.35 30.10 -3.09
C GLU A 159 13.61 28.87 -2.22
N ARG A 160 13.32 28.94 -0.91
CA ARG A 160 13.44 27.79 -0.01
C ARG A 160 12.38 26.72 -0.29
N ALA A 161 11.17 27.10 -0.66
CA ALA A 161 10.07 26.17 -0.90
C ALA A 161 10.22 25.38 -2.21
N TYR A 162 10.92 25.93 -3.20
CA TYR A 162 11.06 25.34 -4.55
C TYR A 162 12.50 24.95 -4.92
N LYS A 163 13.43 24.98 -3.96
CA LYS A 163 14.75 24.33 -4.14
C LYS A 163 14.59 22.82 -3.92
N PRO A 164 15.06 21.97 -4.85
CA PRO A 164 15.03 20.52 -4.71
C PRO A 164 15.95 20.02 -3.59
#